data_AF-F3GH68-F1
#
_entry.id   AF-F3GH68-F1
#
_cell.length_a   1.000
_cell.length_b   1.000
_cell.length_c   1.000
_cell.angle_alpha   90.00
_cell.angle_beta   90.00
_cell.angle_gamma   90.00
#
_symmetry.space_group_name_H-M   'P 1'
#
loop_
_entity.id
_entity.type
_entity.pdbx_description
1 polymer ?
#
loop_
_entity_poly.entity_id
_entity_poly.type
_entity_poly.pdbx_seq_one_letter_code
_entity_poly.pdbx_strand_id
1 'polypeptide(L)'
;EARRANPRSKPPFPAAVGVWGKPTCVNNVETLCNVPAIVNNGNDWYKSLAREGSEDHGTKLMGFSGKVKNPGLWELPFGVQARELFEDYAGGMRDGFKLKCWQPGGAGTGFLLPEHLDAQMYAGGIAKVGTRMGTGLAMAVDDSVNMVSLLRNMEEFFAQESCGFCTPCRDGLPWSVKMLRAIENGQGQPGDIETLLGLVNFLGPGKTFCAHAPGAVEPLGSAIKYFRSEFEAGIAPASATTLVPGKSPTVVGA
;
A
#
# COMPACT_ATOMS: atom_id res chain seq x y z
N GLU A 1 -17.39 -6.29 -21.78
CA GLU A 1 -18.83 -6.10 -21.49
C GLU A 1 -19.33 -4.64 -21.60
N ALA A 2 -18.46 -3.63 -21.76
CA ALA A 2 -18.82 -2.22 -22.00
C ALA A 2 -19.74 -1.54 -20.94
N ARG A 3 -19.96 -2.17 -19.79
CA ARG A 3 -20.63 -1.58 -18.63
C ARG A 3 -19.65 -0.68 -17.87
N ARG A 4 -20.18 0.15 -16.95
CA ARG A 4 -19.34 0.82 -15.95
C ARG A 4 -18.44 -0.21 -15.25
N ALA A 5 -17.17 0.16 -15.06
CA ALA A 5 -16.12 -0.72 -14.51
C ALA A 5 -16.24 -0.90 -12.98
N ASN A 6 -17.45 -1.19 -12.50
CA ASN A 6 -17.66 -1.58 -11.12
C ASN A 6 -17.33 -3.07 -10.95
N PRO A 7 -16.66 -3.47 -9.87
CA PRO A 7 -16.46 -4.89 -9.56
C PRO A 7 -17.80 -5.63 -9.44
N ARG A 8 -17.80 -6.94 -9.71
CA ARG A 8 -18.95 -7.84 -9.50
C ARG A 8 -18.81 -8.63 -8.21
N SER A 9 -19.94 -8.99 -7.61
CA SER A 9 -19.95 -9.80 -6.39
C SER A 9 -19.28 -11.14 -6.65
N LYS A 10 -18.61 -11.66 -5.62
CA LYS A 10 -18.11 -13.04 -5.58
C LYS A 10 -18.75 -13.69 -4.35
N PRO A 11 -19.50 -14.79 -4.49
CA PRO A 11 -19.94 -15.48 -5.72
C PRO A 11 -20.98 -14.70 -6.59
N PRO A 12 -21.21 -15.10 -7.86
CA PRO A 12 -20.51 -16.17 -8.60
C PRO A 12 -19.09 -15.78 -9.00
N PHE A 13 -18.15 -16.73 -8.95
CA PHE A 13 -16.78 -16.48 -9.37
C PHE A 13 -16.65 -16.42 -10.90
N PRO A 14 -15.71 -15.62 -11.46
CA PRO A 14 -15.51 -15.50 -12.91
C PRO A 14 -15.27 -16.85 -13.62
N ALA A 15 -14.62 -17.80 -12.94
CA ALA A 15 -14.37 -19.14 -13.48
C ALA A 15 -15.66 -19.90 -13.81
N ALA A 16 -16.79 -19.57 -13.18
CA ALA A 16 -18.10 -20.11 -13.53
C ALA A 16 -18.88 -19.14 -14.45
N VAL A 17 -18.96 -17.85 -14.07
CA VAL A 17 -19.73 -16.84 -14.79
C VAL A 17 -18.91 -15.55 -14.90
N GLY A 18 -18.15 -15.46 -15.99
CA GLY A 18 -17.21 -14.41 -16.32
C GLY A 18 -17.73 -13.45 -17.38
N VAL A 19 -16.98 -13.28 -18.47
CA VAL A 19 -17.33 -12.33 -19.54
C VAL A 19 -18.51 -12.85 -20.36
N TRP A 20 -19.53 -12.02 -20.57
CA TRP A 20 -20.76 -12.37 -21.29
C TRP A 20 -21.45 -13.63 -20.74
N GLY A 21 -21.33 -13.86 -19.43
CA GLY A 21 -21.90 -15.03 -18.75
C GLY A 21 -21.17 -16.35 -19.02
N LYS A 22 -20.00 -16.32 -19.68
CA LYS A 22 -19.20 -17.53 -19.95
C LYS A 22 -18.12 -17.74 -18.89
N PRO A 23 -17.73 -18.99 -18.58
CA PRO A 23 -16.55 -19.28 -17.77
C PRO A 23 -15.32 -18.50 -18.26
N THR A 24 -14.66 -17.75 -17.37
CA THR A 24 -13.51 -16.91 -17.74
C THR A 24 -12.48 -16.85 -16.62
N CYS A 25 -11.21 -17.03 -16.97
CA CYS A 25 -10.08 -16.79 -16.08
C CYS A 25 -9.32 -15.54 -16.53
N VAL A 26 -9.02 -14.64 -15.59
CA VAL A 26 -8.21 -13.45 -15.84
C VAL A 26 -6.82 -13.72 -15.26
N ASN A 27 -5.80 -13.62 -16.09
CA ASN A 27 -4.40 -13.77 -15.70
C ASN A 27 -3.65 -12.48 -16.00
N ASN A 28 -2.62 -12.17 -15.20
CA ASN A 28 -1.68 -11.11 -15.54
C ASN A 28 -0.88 -11.52 -16.79
N VAL A 29 -0.43 -10.53 -17.57
CA VAL A 29 0.41 -10.75 -18.74
C VAL A 29 1.69 -11.50 -18.37
N GLU A 30 2.38 -11.10 -17.30
CA GLU A 30 3.59 -11.75 -16.79
C GLU A 30 3.35 -13.24 -16.50
N THR A 31 2.21 -13.58 -15.88
CA THR A 31 1.84 -14.98 -15.63
C THR A 31 1.72 -15.77 -16.93
N LEU A 32 1.06 -15.21 -17.95
CA LEU A 32 0.90 -15.89 -19.24
C LEU A 32 2.22 -15.97 -20.02
N CYS A 33 3.10 -14.98 -19.91
CA CYS A 33 4.42 -14.99 -20.54
C CYS A 33 5.32 -16.10 -19.99
N ASN A 34 5.13 -16.53 -18.74
CA ASN A 34 5.87 -17.65 -18.16
C ASN A 34 5.42 -19.02 -18.69
N VAL A 35 4.16 -19.17 -19.14
CA VAL A 35 3.58 -20.47 -19.51
C VAL A 35 4.33 -21.18 -20.64
N PRO A 36 4.68 -20.53 -21.78
CA PRO A 36 5.40 -21.21 -22.85
C PRO A 36 6.74 -21.81 -22.40
N ALA A 37 7.50 -21.09 -21.57
CA ALA A 37 8.78 -21.56 -21.08
C ALA A 37 8.63 -22.75 -20.12
N ILE A 38 7.60 -22.72 -19.25
CA ILE A 38 7.25 -23.83 -18.36
C ILE A 38 6.88 -25.07 -19.17
N VAL A 39 6.07 -24.92 -20.22
CA VAL A 39 5.64 -26.06 -21.07
C VAL A 39 6.84 -26.66 -21.82
N ASN A 40 7.75 -25.83 -22.32
CA ASN A 40 8.88 -26.29 -23.12
C ASN A 40 9.99 -26.95 -22.28
N ASN A 41 10.26 -26.46 -21.08
CA ASN A 41 11.37 -26.91 -20.24
C ASN A 41 10.93 -27.80 -19.07
N GLY A 42 9.63 -27.87 -18.78
CA GLY A 42 9.06 -28.65 -17.70
C GLY A 42 9.04 -27.94 -16.34
N ASN A 43 8.28 -28.52 -15.42
CA ASN A 43 8.07 -28.00 -14.07
C ASN A 43 9.35 -27.96 -13.22
N ASP A 44 10.18 -28.99 -13.32
CA ASP A 44 11.41 -29.09 -12.50
C ASP A 44 12.42 -27.99 -12.87
N TRP A 45 12.49 -27.62 -14.16
CA TRP A 45 13.24 -26.45 -14.60
C TRP A 45 12.70 -25.16 -13.99
N TYR A 46 11.38 -24.94 -14.04
CA TYR A 46 10.81 -23.69 -13.50
C TYR A 46 11.02 -23.57 -11.99
N LYS A 47 10.93 -24.69 -11.26
CA LYS A 47 11.24 -24.76 -9.83
C LYS A 47 12.70 -24.48 -9.53
N SER A 48 13.63 -24.95 -10.35
CA SER A 48 15.07 -24.76 -10.14
C SER A 48 15.55 -23.33 -10.36
N LEU A 49 14.73 -22.47 -10.98
CA LEU A 49 15.03 -21.05 -11.16
C LEU A 49 14.97 -20.25 -9.84
N ALA A 50 14.13 -20.64 -8.89
CA ALA A 50 13.96 -19.90 -7.65
C ALA A 50 15.15 -20.09 -6.70
N ARG A 51 15.44 -19.08 -5.88
CA ARG A 51 16.44 -19.19 -4.81
C ARG A 51 15.95 -20.12 -3.71
N GLU A 52 16.91 -20.71 -3.01
CA GLU A 52 16.63 -21.53 -1.83
C GLU A 52 15.83 -20.75 -0.78
N GLY A 53 14.88 -21.45 -0.14
CA GLY A 53 13.96 -20.87 0.86
C GLY A 53 12.68 -20.23 0.30
N SER A 54 12.60 -20.00 -1.03
CA SER A 54 11.37 -19.51 -1.67
C SER A 54 10.32 -20.62 -1.83
N GLU A 55 9.08 -20.31 -1.45
CA GLU A 55 7.91 -21.15 -1.74
C GLU A 55 7.30 -20.84 -3.11
N ASP A 56 7.61 -19.66 -3.66
CA ASP A 56 7.27 -19.29 -5.03
C ASP A 56 8.38 -19.75 -5.98
N HIS A 57 8.00 -20.14 -7.20
CA HIS A 57 8.90 -20.73 -8.19
C HIS A 57 9.02 -19.87 -9.45
N GLY A 58 10.15 -20.01 -10.15
CA GLY A 58 10.44 -19.28 -11.37
C GLY A 58 11.13 -17.94 -11.14
N THR A 59 10.97 -17.07 -12.14
CA THR A 59 11.45 -15.70 -12.15
C THR A 59 10.29 -14.72 -12.06
N LYS A 60 10.61 -13.47 -11.72
CA LYS A 60 9.70 -12.36 -11.68
C LYS A 60 10.39 -11.08 -12.14
N LEU A 61 9.66 -10.24 -12.86
CA LEU A 61 10.05 -8.86 -13.11
C LEU A 61 9.90 -8.06 -11.81
N MET A 62 11.04 -7.66 -11.26
CA MET A 62 11.14 -6.91 -10.01
C MET A 62 12.02 -5.69 -10.20
N GLY A 63 11.83 -4.66 -9.38
CA GLY A 63 12.62 -3.44 -9.53
C GLY A 63 12.41 -2.43 -8.43
N PHE A 64 13.22 -1.37 -8.45
CA PHE A 64 13.06 -0.20 -7.59
C PHE A 64 12.78 1.05 -8.42
N SER A 65 11.88 1.86 -7.90
CA SER A 65 11.62 3.25 -8.29
C SER A 65 11.99 4.20 -7.16
N GLY A 66 11.88 5.52 -7.39
CA GLY A 66 12.28 6.57 -6.44
C GLY A 66 13.67 7.12 -6.71
N LYS A 67 14.30 7.74 -5.71
CA LYS A 67 15.65 8.35 -5.84
C LYS A 67 16.79 7.33 -5.67
N VAL A 68 16.66 6.18 -6.32
CA VAL A 68 17.76 5.21 -6.49
C VAL A 68 18.65 5.60 -7.66
N LYS A 69 19.90 5.10 -7.71
CA LYS A 69 20.86 5.43 -8.77
C LYS A 69 20.38 4.94 -10.13
N ASN A 70 19.94 3.68 -10.19
CA ASN A 70 19.50 3.01 -11.40
C ASN A 70 18.03 2.55 -11.25
N PRO A 71 17.02 3.43 -11.37
CA PRO A 71 15.63 2.99 -11.33
C PRO A 71 15.35 2.10 -12.55
N GLY A 72 14.72 0.95 -12.33
CA GLY A 72 14.59 -0.03 -13.41
C GLY A 72 13.82 -1.29 -13.00
N LEU A 73 13.73 -2.20 -13.96
CA LEU A 73 13.14 -3.53 -13.81
C LEU A 73 14.12 -4.57 -14.32
N TRP A 74 14.22 -5.67 -13.57
CA TRP A 74 15.06 -6.81 -13.88
C TRP A 74 14.26 -8.08 -13.69
N GLU A 75 14.44 -9.04 -14.59
CA GLU A 75 13.92 -10.39 -14.39
C GLU A 75 14.84 -11.14 -13.46
N LEU A 76 14.35 -11.50 -12.28
CA LEU A 76 15.14 -12.16 -11.24
C LEU A 76 14.40 -13.36 -10.65
N PRO A 77 15.12 -14.37 -10.15
CA PRO A 77 14.55 -15.45 -9.37
C PRO A 77 13.68 -14.97 -8.20
N PHE A 78 12.55 -15.64 -7.98
CA PHE A 78 11.88 -15.54 -6.68
C PHE A 78 12.83 -15.96 -5.55
N GLY A 79 12.70 -15.30 -4.40
CA GLY A 79 13.56 -15.56 -3.23
C GLY A 79 14.87 -14.77 -3.20
N VAL A 80 15.16 -13.97 -4.22
CA VAL A 80 16.23 -12.95 -4.17
C VAL A 80 15.99 -12.01 -2.99
N GLN A 81 17.05 -11.56 -2.30
CA GLN A 81 16.88 -10.61 -1.19
C GLN A 81 16.53 -9.22 -1.73
N ALA A 82 15.68 -8.47 -1.03
CA ALA A 82 15.39 -7.09 -1.41
C ALA A 82 16.65 -6.21 -1.36
N ARG A 83 17.61 -6.53 -0.49
CA ARG A 83 18.94 -5.90 -0.42
C ARG A 83 19.71 -6.06 -1.72
N GLU A 84 19.79 -7.26 -2.28
CA GLU A 84 20.46 -7.53 -3.56
C GLU A 84 19.81 -6.69 -4.67
N LEU A 85 18.47 -6.66 -4.74
CA LEU A 85 17.76 -5.82 -5.70
C LEU A 85 18.02 -4.31 -5.50
N PHE A 86 18.12 -3.85 -4.26
CA PHE A 86 18.32 -2.43 -3.92
C PHE A 86 19.76 -1.97 -4.13
N GLU A 87 20.74 -2.71 -3.62
CA GLU A 87 22.15 -2.33 -3.60
C GLU A 87 22.86 -2.68 -4.91
N ASP A 88 22.65 -3.89 -5.44
CA ASP A 88 23.41 -4.38 -6.59
C ASP A 88 22.78 -3.95 -7.91
N TYR A 89 21.45 -4.08 -8.05
CA TYR A 89 20.74 -3.74 -9.28
C TYR A 89 20.37 -2.26 -9.35
N ALA A 90 19.70 -1.73 -8.32
CA ALA A 90 19.31 -0.32 -8.29
C ALA A 90 20.45 0.64 -7.87
N GLY A 91 21.59 0.11 -7.40
CA GLY A 91 22.77 0.89 -7.04
C GLY A 91 22.63 1.70 -5.73
N GLY A 92 21.66 1.35 -4.89
CA GLY A 92 21.30 2.09 -3.69
C GLY A 92 20.68 3.47 -3.97
N MET A 93 20.63 4.32 -2.94
CA MET A 93 20.16 5.70 -3.09
C MET A 93 21.12 6.55 -3.92
N ARG A 94 20.57 7.54 -4.64
CA ARG A 94 21.37 8.62 -5.25
C ARG A 94 22.18 9.34 -4.20
N ASP A 95 23.33 9.87 -4.62
CA ASP A 95 24.26 10.55 -3.72
C ASP A 95 23.56 11.72 -3.00
N GLY A 96 23.79 11.83 -1.69
CA GLY A 96 23.15 12.83 -0.82
C GLY A 96 21.80 12.42 -0.23
N PHE A 97 21.21 11.29 -0.63
CA PHE A 97 19.96 10.76 -0.07
C PHE A 97 20.19 9.50 0.76
N LYS A 98 19.36 9.29 1.78
CA LYS A 98 19.33 8.05 2.57
C LYS A 98 17.98 7.36 2.45
N LEU A 99 17.97 6.03 2.48
CA LEU A 99 16.73 5.27 2.47
C LEU A 99 16.00 5.44 3.80
N LYS A 100 14.81 6.05 3.76
CA LYS A 100 13.94 6.21 4.93
C LYS A 100 13.02 5.02 5.11
N CYS A 101 12.40 4.58 4.02
CA CYS A 101 11.57 3.39 3.94
C CYS A 101 11.39 2.96 2.48
N TRP A 102 10.71 1.84 2.27
CA TRP A 102 10.39 1.34 0.95
C TRP A 102 9.08 0.55 0.94
N GLN A 103 8.49 0.35 -0.23
CA GLN A 103 7.37 -0.57 -0.44
C GLN A 103 7.84 -1.74 -1.30
N PRO A 104 7.55 -3.02 -0.98
CA PRO A 104 8.08 -4.16 -1.72
C PRO A 104 7.29 -4.54 -2.97
N GLY A 105 5.99 -4.22 -3.03
CA GLY A 105 5.11 -4.69 -4.09
C GLY A 105 4.73 -3.62 -5.09
N GLY A 106 4.18 -2.54 -4.58
CA GLY A 106 3.62 -1.41 -5.31
C GLY A 106 2.85 -0.50 -4.35
N ALA A 107 2.19 0.54 -4.89
CA ALA A 107 1.58 1.59 -4.06
C ALA A 107 0.59 1.06 -2.99
N GLY A 108 -0.08 -0.07 -3.23
CA GLY A 108 -1.04 -0.64 -2.29
C GLY A 108 -0.47 -1.55 -1.21
N THR A 109 0.86 -1.63 -1.05
CA THR A 109 1.52 -2.44 -0.01
C THR A 109 1.96 -1.58 1.17
N GLY A 110 2.19 -2.17 2.33
CA GLY A 110 2.73 -1.46 3.48
C GLY A 110 4.18 -0.99 3.25
N PHE A 111 4.58 0.06 3.96
CA PHE A 111 5.97 0.49 4.06
C PHE A 111 6.78 -0.47 4.94
N LEU A 112 8.03 -0.65 4.57
CA LEU A 112 9.06 -1.38 5.29
C LEU A 112 10.25 -0.46 5.55
N LEU A 113 10.95 -0.69 6.67
CA LEU A 113 12.15 0.05 7.04
C LEU A 113 13.40 -0.57 6.39
N PRO A 114 14.55 0.15 6.38
CA PRO A 114 15.80 -0.35 5.79
C PRO A 114 16.27 -1.70 6.36
N GLU A 115 16.01 -1.98 7.64
CA GLU A 115 16.34 -3.28 8.25
C GLU A 115 15.56 -4.46 7.65
N HIS A 116 14.44 -4.21 6.96
CA HIS A 116 13.68 -5.27 6.30
C HIS A 116 14.21 -5.63 4.90
N LEU A 117 15.28 -4.98 4.41
CA LEU A 117 15.87 -5.31 3.10
C LEU A 117 16.42 -6.74 3.03
N ASP A 118 16.69 -7.38 4.17
CA ASP A 118 17.12 -8.78 4.21
C ASP A 118 15.98 -9.77 3.94
N ALA A 119 14.74 -9.28 3.78
CA ALA A 119 13.61 -10.12 3.39
C ALA A 119 13.77 -10.65 1.96
N GLN A 120 13.41 -11.92 1.78
CA GLN A 120 13.34 -12.54 0.45
C GLN A 120 12.11 -12.08 -0.32
N MET A 121 12.29 -11.72 -1.58
CA MET A 121 11.26 -11.27 -2.52
C MET A 121 10.46 -12.45 -3.07
N TYR A 122 9.57 -12.98 -2.24
CA TYR A 122 8.47 -13.88 -2.60
C TYR A 122 7.29 -13.63 -1.62
N ALA A 123 6.11 -14.19 -1.88
CA ALA A 123 4.91 -13.89 -1.09
C ALA A 123 5.10 -14.15 0.42
N GLY A 124 5.60 -15.32 0.79
CA GLY A 124 5.86 -15.70 2.18
C GLY A 124 7.03 -14.94 2.82
N GLY A 125 8.05 -14.58 2.03
CA GLY A 125 9.22 -13.85 2.52
C GLY A 125 8.87 -12.44 2.98
N ILE A 126 8.09 -11.73 2.17
CA ILE A 126 7.60 -10.38 2.51
C ILE A 126 6.51 -10.42 3.59
N ALA A 127 5.66 -11.45 3.61
CA ALA A 127 4.68 -11.66 4.68
C ALA A 127 5.32 -11.70 6.07
N LYS A 128 6.50 -12.31 6.21
CA LYS A 128 7.23 -12.40 7.49
C LYS A 128 7.67 -11.05 8.04
N VAL A 129 7.85 -10.04 7.19
CA VAL A 129 8.21 -8.66 7.60
C VAL A 129 7.01 -7.72 7.68
N GLY A 130 5.78 -8.25 7.62
CA GLY A 130 4.56 -7.54 8.01
C GLY A 130 3.82 -6.81 6.90
N THR A 131 4.09 -7.12 5.63
CA THR A 131 3.27 -6.67 4.48
C THR A 131 3.21 -7.78 3.43
N ARG A 132 2.74 -7.50 2.21
CA ARG A 132 2.59 -8.48 1.14
C ARG A 132 3.46 -8.14 -0.06
N MET A 133 3.89 -9.17 -0.76
CA MET A 133 4.45 -9.00 -2.10
C MET A 133 3.31 -8.73 -3.09
N GLY A 134 3.35 -7.56 -3.73
CA GLY A 134 2.41 -7.14 -4.76
C GLY A 134 2.93 -7.45 -6.16
N THR A 135 3.12 -6.40 -6.95
CA THR A 135 3.62 -6.52 -8.33
C THR A 135 5.14 -6.72 -8.45
N GLY A 136 5.90 -6.63 -7.34
CA GLY A 136 7.37 -6.65 -7.33
C GLY A 136 8.01 -5.32 -7.76
N LEU A 137 7.19 -4.26 -7.86
CA LEU A 137 7.58 -2.91 -8.24
C LEU A 137 7.83 -2.11 -6.96
N ALA A 138 9.03 -2.26 -6.41
CA ALA A 138 9.38 -1.60 -5.19
C ALA A 138 9.56 -0.08 -5.38
N MET A 139 9.29 0.67 -4.32
CA MET A 139 9.49 2.12 -4.29
C MET A 139 10.37 2.48 -3.10
N ALA A 140 11.53 3.08 -3.36
CA ALA A 140 12.40 3.63 -2.32
C ALA A 140 11.96 5.07 -1.99
N VAL A 141 11.82 5.36 -0.71
CA VAL A 141 11.49 6.68 -0.18
C VAL A 141 12.72 7.23 0.54
N ASP A 142 13.17 8.41 0.13
CA ASP A 142 14.33 9.05 0.74
C ASP A 142 13.99 9.89 1.99
N ASP A 143 15.01 10.21 2.77
CA ASP A 143 14.93 10.98 4.01
C ASP A 143 14.44 12.43 3.83
N SER A 144 14.44 12.97 2.61
CA SER A 144 13.87 14.30 2.33
C SER A 144 12.33 14.30 2.24
N VAL A 145 11.68 13.14 2.24
CA VAL A 145 10.23 13.03 2.01
C VAL A 145 9.47 12.93 3.34
N ASN A 146 8.51 13.83 3.54
CA ASN A 146 7.56 13.73 4.65
C ASN A 146 6.51 12.64 4.36
N MET A 147 6.27 11.75 5.32
CA MET A 147 5.38 10.60 5.15
C MET A 147 3.90 10.97 5.08
N VAL A 148 3.48 12.06 5.73
CA VAL A 148 2.12 12.59 5.60
C VAL A 148 1.89 13.10 4.18
N SER A 149 2.86 13.84 3.61
CA SER A 149 2.79 14.34 2.24
C SER A 149 2.77 13.23 1.19
N LEU A 150 3.62 12.20 1.37
CA LEU A 150 3.64 11.03 0.51
C LEU A 150 2.29 10.28 0.55
N LEU A 151 1.79 9.99 1.76
CA LEU A 151 0.51 9.31 1.90
C LEU A 151 -0.66 10.12 1.38
N ARG A 152 -0.69 11.44 1.61
CA ARG A 152 -1.72 12.30 1.03
C ARG A 152 -1.77 12.16 -0.48
N ASN A 153 -0.61 12.15 -1.16
CA ASN A 153 -0.56 11.94 -2.60
C ASN A 153 -1.08 10.55 -3.03
N MET A 154 -0.70 9.51 -2.30
CA MET A 154 -1.16 8.15 -2.58
C MET A 154 -2.67 8.00 -2.35
N GLU A 155 -3.20 8.50 -1.24
CA GLU A 155 -4.62 8.47 -0.89
C GLU A 155 -5.45 9.31 -1.87
N GLU A 156 -4.92 10.42 -2.39
CA GLU A 156 -5.56 11.18 -3.47
C GLU A 156 -5.71 10.36 -4.74
N PHE A 157 -4.66 9.62 -5.14
CA PHE A 157 -4.74 8.69 -6.26
C PHE A 157 -5.82 7.63 -6.00
N PHE A 158 -5.82 6.98 -4.83
CA PHE A 158 -6.81 5.95 -4.52
C PHE A 158 -8.24 6.50 -4.43
N ALA A 159 -8.43 7.70 -3.91
CA ALA A 159 -9.73 8.37 -3.86
C ALA A 159 -10.23 8.73 -5.27
N GLN A 160 -9.35 9.21 -6.15
CA GLN A 160 -9.68 9.53 -7.54
C GLN A 160 -10.00 8.29 -8.37
N GLU A 161 -9.23 7.20 -8.20
CA GLU A 161 -9.41 5.94 -8.94
C GLU A 161 -10.49 5.02 -8.35
N SER A 162 -11.14 5.44 -7.26
CA SER A 162 -12.28 4.73 -6.68
C SER A 162 -13.46 4.72 -7.65
N CYS A 163 -13.98 3.53 -7.99
CA CYS A 163 -15.20 3.41 -8.79
C CYS A 163 -16.47 3.97 -8.09
N GLY A 164 -16.40 4.24 -6.79
CA GLY A 164 -17.49 4.81 -5.99
C GLY A 164 -18.62 3.85 -5.61
N PHE A 165 -18.46 2.54 -5.86
CA PHE A 165 -19.55 1.57 -5.67
C PHE A 165 -19.86 1.26 -4.20
N CYS A 166 -18.85 1.03 -3.36
CA CYS A 166 -19.06 0.72 -1.94
C CYS A 166 -18.82 1.95 -1.07
N THR A 167 -19.78 2.26 -0.19
CA THR A 167 -19.75 3.38 0.77
C THR A 167 -18.42 3.54 1.50
N PRO A 168 -17.81 2.50 2.13
CA PRO A 168 -16.55 2.68 2.85
C PRO A 168 -15.41 3.18 1.95
N CYS A 169 -15.32 2.73 0.70
CA CYS A 169 -14.32 3.19 -0.25
C CYS A 169 -14.65 4.57 -0.83
N ARG A 170 -15.92 4.81 -1.19
CA ARG A 170 -16.39 6.06 -1.80
C ARG A 170 -16.23 7.24 -0.86
N ASP A 171 -16.59 7.07 0.41
CA ASP A 171 -16.64 8.17 1.38
C ASP A 171 -15.38 8.18 2.28
N GLY A 172 -14.81 7.01 2.57
CA GLY A 172 -13.66 6.88 3.46
C GLY A 172 -12.33 7.36 2.89
N LEU A 173 -12.05 7.09 1.60
CA LEU A 173 -10.80 7.53 0.97
C LEU A 173 -10.73 9.07 0.80
N PRO A 174 -11.79 9.77 0.37
CA PRO A 174 -11.77 11.23 0.40
C PRO A 174 -11.63 11.81 1.81
N TRP A 175 -12.13 11.10 2.84
CA TRP A 175 -11.98 11.50 4.23
C TRP A 175 -10.53 11.39 4.71
N SER A 176 -9.82 10.29 4.39
CA SER A 176 -8.38 10.15 4.70
C SER A 176 -7.58 11.29 4.06
N VAL A 177 -7.85 11.63 2.79
CA VAL A 177 -7.22 12.75 2.08
C VAL A 177 -7.45 14.08 2.79
N LYS A 178 -8.70 14.36 3.20
CA LYS A 178 -9.04 15.61 3.91
C LYS A 178 -8.24 15.74 5.22
N MET A 179 -8.15 14.67 5.98
CA MET A 179 -7.43 14.65 7.25
C MET A 179 -5.91 14.78 7.05
N LEU A 180 -5.35 14.04 6.09
CA LEU A 180 -3.91 14.14 5.76
C LEU A 180 -3.53 15.54 5.29
N ARG A 181 -4.39 16.21 4.49
CA ARG A 181 -4.20 17.63 4.13
C ARG A 181 -4.23 18.55 5.36
N ALA A 182 -5.13 18.31 6.32
CA ALA A 182 -5.17 19.11 7.54
C ALA A 182 -3.88 18.93 8.36
N ILE A 183 -3.45 17.68 8.55
CA ILE A 183 -2.20 17.35 9.28
C ILE A 183 -0.98 17.95 8.57
N GLU A 184 -0.87 17.81 7.24
CA GLU A 184 0.22 18.39 6.45
C GLU A 184 0.30 19.92 6.60
N ASN A 185 -0.84 20.60 6.75
CA ASN A 185 -0.91 22.05 6.94
C ASN A 185 -0.81 22.51 8.41
N GLY A 186 -0.53 21.61 9.36
CA GLY A 186 -0.47 21.95 10.79
C GLY A 186 -1.83 22.26 11.41
N GLN A 187 -2.91 21.82 10.76
CA GLN A 187 -4.32 22.03 11.16
C GLN A 187 -4.97 20.76 11.69
N GLY A 188 -4.21 19.67 11.85
CA GLY A 188 -4.70 18.41 12.41
C GLY A 188 -5.22 18.62 13.83
N GLN A 189 -6.22 17.86 14.23
CA GLN A 189 -6.87 17.95 15.53
C GLN A 189 -6.48 16.78 16.43
N PRO A 190 -6.50 16.95 17.76
CA PRO A 190 -6.44 15.82 18.69
C PRO A 190 -7.50 14.77 18.32
N GLY A 191 -7.10 13.52 18.13
CA GLY A 191 -7.98 12.42 17.69
C GLY A 191 -7.95 12.10 16.19
N ASP A 192 -7.30 12.93 15.36
CA ASP A 192 -7.22 12.67 13.91
C ASP A 192 -6.41 11.41 13.59
N ILE A 193 -5.31 11.15 14.31
CA ILE A 193 -4.48 9.96 14.08
C ILE A 193 -5.30 8.69 14.42
N GLU A 194 -6.05 8.71 15.51
CA GLU A 194 -6.91 7.61 15.95
C GLU A 194 -8.06 7.39 14.94
N THR A 195 -8.60 8.47 14.38
CA THR A 195 -9.63 8.41 13.34
C THR A 195 -9.07 7.82 12.04
N LEU A 196 -7.85 8.19 11.62
CA LEU A 196 -7.17 7.57 10.48
C LEU A 196 -6.92 6.08 10.71
N LEU A 197 -6.49 5.68 11.91
CA LEU A 197 -6.38 4.25 12.28
C LEU A 197 -7.75 3.55 12.27
N GLY A 198 -8.82 4.24 12.67
CA GLY A 198 -10.19 3.78 12.49
C GLY A 198 -10.52 3.48 11.03
N LEU A 199 -10.15 4.38 10.11
CA LEU A 199 -10.33 4.17 8.67
C LEU A 199 -9.56 2.96 8.15
N VAL A 200 -8.31 2.75 8.58
CA VAL A 200 -7.53 1.53 8.24
C VAL A 200 -8.33 0.27 8.58
N ASN A 201 -8.99 0.26 9.74
CA ASN A 201 -9.85 -0.85 10.13
C ASN A 201 -11.13 -0.95 9.28
N PHE A 202 -11.83 0.15 9.00
CA PHE A 202 -13.10 0.13 8.28
C PHE A 202 -12.98 -0.12 6.78
N LEU A 203 -11.84 0.23 6.17
CA LEU A 203 -11.54 0.04 4.75
C LEU A 203 -10.69 -1.21 4.49
N GLY A 204 -10.27 -1.91 5.56
CA GLY A 204 -9.48 -3.12 5.48
C GLY A 204 -10.21 -4.32 4.84
N PRO A 205 -9.50 -5.44 4.66
CA PRO A 205 -10.02 -6.64 4.02
C PRO A 205 -11.37 -7.12 4.58
N GLY A 206 -12.28 -7.51 3.70
CA GLY A 206 -13.60 -8.04 4.07
C GLY A 206 -14.69 -7.00 4.35
N LYS A 207 -14.36 -5.70 4.32
CA LYS A 207 -15.33 -4.62 4.57
C LYS A 207 -15.68 -3.81 3.32
N THR A 208 -15.00 -4.05 2.22
CA THR A 208 -15.17 -3.37 0.94
C THR A 208 -15.45 -4.38 -0.16
N PHE A 209 -16.03 -3.91 -1.27
CA PHE A 209 -16.49 -4.80 -2.34
C PHE A 209 -15.35 -5.38 -3.20
N CYS A 210 -14.23 -4.67 -3.28
CA CYS A 210 -13.00 -5.15 -3.91
C CYS A 210 -11.77 -4.79 -3.07
N ALA A 211 -10.58 -5.19 -3.52
CA ALA A 211 -9.31 -4.99 -2.83
C ALA A 211 -8.72 -3.56 -2.99
N HIS A 212 -9.41 -2.63 -3.65
CA HIS A 212 -8.93 -1.25 -3.87
C HIS A 212 -8.71 -0.50 -2.56
N ALA A 213 -9.76 -0.33 -1.75
CA ALA A 213 -9.67 0.33 -0.46
C ALA A 213 -8.74 -0.38 0.54
N PRO A 214 -8.74 -1.72 0.66
CA PRO A 214 -7.75 -2.43 1.47
C PRO A 214 -6.31 -2.14 1.06
N GLY A 215 -6.05 -2.08 -0.25
CA GLY A 215 -4.74 -1.68 -0.78
C GLY A 215 -4.40 -0.21 -0.49
N ALA A 216 -5.39 0.68 -0.51
CA ALA A 216 -5.18 2.10 -0.22
C ALA A 216 -4.78 2.33 1.25
N VAL A 217 -5.41 1.64 2.20
CA VAL A 217 -5.19 1.89 3.64
C VAL A 217 -4.07 1.06 4.28
N GLU A 218 -3.55 0.04 3.59
CA GLU A 218 -2.35 -0.69 4.03
C GLU A 218 -1.10 0.22 4.19
N PRO A 219 -0.71 1.04 3.20
CA PRO A 219 0.37 2.01 3.38
C PRO A 219 0.05 3.04 4.48
N LEU A 220 -1.19 3.51 4.59
CA LEU A 220 -1.62 4.42 5.66
C LEU A 220 -1.34 3.83 7.05
N GLY A 221 -1.78 2.61 7.31
CA GLY A 221 -1.57 1.93 8.59
C GLY A 221 -0.08 1.75 8.91
N SER A 222 0.71 1.31 7.93
CA SER A 222 2.16 1.12 8.13
C SER A 222 2.92 2.43 8.35
N ALA A 223 2.54 3.52 7.67
CA ALA A 223 3.24 4.80 7.89
C ALA A 223 2.89 5.40 9.25
N ILE A 224 1.63 5.29 9.72
CA ILE A 224 1.29 5.71 11.09
C ILE A 224 2.07 4.86 12.10
N LYS A 225 2.21 3.55 11.87
CA LYS A 225 3.00 2.68 12.74
C LYS A 225 4.46 3.12 12.86
N TYR A 226 5.15 3.37 11.74
CA TYR A 226 6.59 3.64 11.74
C TYR A 226 6.97 5.11 11.87
N PHE A 227 6.09 6.03 11.47
CA PHE A 227 6.36 7.46 11.35
C PHE A 227 5.33 8.32 12.10
N ARG A 228 4.73 7.80 13.18
CA ARG A 228 3.70 8.50 13.97
C ARG A 228 4.09 9.93 14.34
N SER A 229 5.36 10.16 14.66
CA SER A 229 5.89 11.47 15.01
C SER A 229 5.71 12.53 13.91
N GLU A 230 5.73 12.13 12.63
CA GLU A 230 5.49 13.06 11.51
C GLU A 230 4.02 13.46 11.41
N PHE A 231 3.10 12.60 11.84
CA PHE A 231 1.69 12.93 11.94
C PHE A 231 1.44 13.82 13.16
N GLU A 232 2.04 13.51 14.30
CA GLU A 232 1.93 14.29 15.54
C GLU A 232 2.45 15.72 15.36
N ALA A 233 3.51 15.92 14.58
CA ALA A 233 4.05 17.24 14.26
C ALA A 233 3.04 18.14 13.51
N GLY A 234 2.05 17.56 12.83
CA GLY A 234 0.99 18.27 12.13
C GLY A 234 -0.28 18.49 12.95
N ILE A 235 -0.31 18.03 14.21
CA ILE A 235 -1.44 18.26 15.12
C ILE A 235 -1.29 19.65 15.74
N ALA A 236 -2.33 20.47 15.61
CA ALA A 236 -2.39 21.78 16.22
C ALA A 236 -2.28 21.64 17.74
N PRO A 237 -1.51 22.51 18.42
CA PRO A 237 -1.50 22.56 19.87
C PRO A 237 -2.93 22.67 20.38
N ALA A 238 -3.26 21.91 21.43
CA ALA A 238 -4.55 22.06 22.07
C ALA A 238 -4.72 23.54 22.44
N SER A 239 -5.71 24.20 21.82
CA SER A 239 -6.17 25.50 22.28
C SER A 239 -6.43 25.35 23.77
N ALA A 240 -5.70 26.07 24.61
CA ALA A 240 -6.05 26.26 26.00
C ALA A 240 -7.38 27.02 25.99
N THR A 241 -8.48 26.29 25.82
CA THR A 241 -9.81 26.83 25.96
C THR A 241 -9.90 27.26 27.40
N THR A 242 -9.72 28.55 27.64
CA THR A 242 -10.05 29.20 28.89
C THR A 242 -11.49 28.81 29.19
N LEU A 243 -11.65 27.92 30.17
CA LEU A 243 -12.92 27.69 30.82
C LEU A 243 -13.36 29.05 31.35
N VAL A 244 -14.24 29.74 30.63
CA VAL A 244 -14.97 30.88 31.19
C VAL A 244 -15.75 30.28 32.35
N PRO A 245 -15.50 30.68 33.61
CA PRO A 245 -16.27 30.16 34.73
C PRO A 245 -17.73 30.49 34.47
N GLY A 246 -18.55 29.45 34.34
CA GLY A 246 -19.97 29.60 34.06
C GLY A 246 -20.62 30.53 35.08
N LYS A 247 -21.26 31.60 34.59
CA LYS A 247 -22.28 32.31 35.37
C LYS A 247 -23.34 31.29 35.76
N SER A 248 -23.57 31.14 37.06
CA SER A 248 -24.65 30.35 37.62
C SER A 248 -25.98 30.73 36.96
N PRO A 249 -26.83 29.77 36.56
CA PRO A 249 -28.15 30.10 36.05
C PRO A 249 -28.99 30.69 37.19
N THR A 250 -29.43 31.93 37.01
CA THR A 250 -30.41 32.56 37.89
C THR A 250 -31.73 31.82 37.76
N VAL A 251 -32.13 31.10 38.80
CA VAL A 251 -33.48 30.54 38.94
C VAL A 251 -34.42 31.74 39.11
N VAL A 252 -35.18 32.07 38.07
CA VAL A 252 -36.32 32.98 38.19
C VAL A 252 -37.54 32.11 38.39
N GLY A 253 -38.03 32.08 39.63
CA GLY A 253 -39.33 31.51 39.96
C GLY A 253 -40.46 32.45 39.54
N ALA A 254 -41.51 31.85 38.98
CA ALA A 254 -42.90 32.26 39.06
C ALA A 254 -43.76 31.01 38.83
#